data_AF-A0A2I0TPT7-F1
#
_entry.id   AF-A0A2I0TPT7-F1
#
_cell.length_a   1.000
_cell.length_b   1.000
_cell.length_c   1.000
_cell.angle_alpha   90.00
_cell.angle_beta   90.00
_cell.angle_gamma   90.00
#
_symmetry.space_group_name_H-M   'P 1'
#
loop_
_entity.id
_entity.type
_entity.pdbx_description
1 polymer ?
#
loop_
_entity_poly.entity_id
_entity_poly.type
_entity_poly.pdbx_seq_one_letter_code
_entity_poly.pdbx_strand_id
1 'polypeptide(L)'
;MDGYKSIINYLGFGQSSIFLLGGLKREEAPTAMFMHSGDIMVMSGFSRLLYHAVPRVLPNPEGTALPSCLDQALSSALPVGSVIEQSSDEDWQVCAKYLQSSRINMTIRQVLAEGQKFPEESGTNGEGQAPSEDSHHQENSRAKRHKPSTDS
;
A
#
# COMPACT_ATOMS: atom_id res chain seq x y z
N MET A 1 -0.10 -19.83 22.33
CA MET A 1 0.25 -18.39 22.39
C MET A 1 0.73 -18.03 20.99
N ASP A 2 -0.23 -17.80 20.09
CA ASP A 2 0.08 -17.58 18.68
C ASP A 2 0.82 -16.26 18.54
N GLY A 3 2.03 -16.33 18.01
CA GLY A 3 2.89 -15.18 17.78
C GLY A 3 2.09 -14.08 17.10
N TYR A 4 2.11 -12.89 17.70
CA TYR A 4 1.54 -11.68 17.13
C TYR A 4 2.26 -11.40 15.81
N LYS A 5 1.78 -12.04 14.75
CA LYS A 5 2.26 -11.92 13.38
C LYS A 5 2.20 -10.45 13.00
N SER A 6 3.07 -10.01 12.11
CA SER A 6 3.12 -8.71 11.42
C SER A 6 2.02 -7.67 11.76
N ILE A 7 2.44 -6.53 12.32
CA ILE A 7 1.67 -5.29 12.37
C ILE A 7 1.66 -4.71 10.96
N ILE A 8 0.50 -4.33 10.44
CA ILE A 8 0.43 -3.47 9.25
C ILE A 8 0.22 -2.04 9.76
N ASN A 9 1.27 -1.22 9.70
CA ASN A 9 1.16 0.20 9.98
C ASN A 9 0.90 0.92 8.66
N TYR A 10 -0.28 1.51 8.51
CA TYR A 10 -0.58 2.46 7.45
C TYR A 10 -0.32 3.86 7.98
N LEU A 11 0.64 4.55 7.40
CA LEU A 11 0.91 5.95 7.67
C LEU A 11 0.58 6.75 6.41
N GLY A 12 -0.26 7.77 6.56
CA GLY A 12 -0.73 8.60 5.44
C GLY A 12 -0.26 10.03 5.51
N PHE A 13 0.24 10.59 4.41
CA PHE A 13 0.65 11.99 4.31
C PHE A 13 0.03 12.68 3.08
N GLY A 14 -0.25 13.97 3.21
CA GLY A 14 -0.85 14.78 2.14
C GLY A 14 -2.38 14.78 2.17
N GLN A 15 -3.01 14.72 1.00
CA GLN A 15 -4.46 14.83 0.88
C GLN A 15 -5.20 13.76 1.69
N SER A 16 -6.38 14.10 2.22
CA SER A 16 -7.20 13.17 3.01
C SER A 16 -7.76 12.05 2.14
N SER A 17 -8.12 10.91 2.72
CA SER A 17 -8.79 9.82 1.99
C SER A 17 -9.93 9.20 2.77
N ILE A 18 -10.86 8.57 2.06
CA ILE A 18 -11.85 7.66 2.64
C ILE A 18 -11.22 6.28 2.68
N PHE A 19 -11.18 5.68 3.87
CA PHE A 19 -10.78 4.29 4.09
C PHE A 19 -12.02 3.47 4.44
N LEU A 20 -12.13 2.29 3.84
CA LEU A 20 -13.21 1.33 4.09
C LEU A 20 -12.62 0.11 4.78
N LEU A 21 -13.12 -0.22 5.97
CA LEU A 21 -12.83 -1.46 6.68
C LEU A 21 -14.04 -2.38 6.64
N GLY A 22 -13.94 -3.47 5.89
CA GLY A 22 -14.97 -4.47 5.70
C GLY A 22 -14.89 -5.64 6.68
N GLY A 23 -15.59 -6.72 6.32
CA GLY A 23 -15.61 -7.97 7.06
C GLY A 23 -14.64 -9.03 6.54
N LEU A 24 -14.86 -10.28 6.95
CA LEU A 24 -14.12 -11.45 6.41
C LEU A 24 -14.58 -11.85 5.02
N LYS A 25 -15.77 -11.41 4.62
CA LYS A 25 -16.33 -11.60 3.30
C LYS A 25 -16.47 -10.25 2.60
N ARG A 26 -16.39 -10.26 1.27
CA ARG A 26 -16.38 -9.03 0.47
C ARG A 26 -17.74 -8.33 0.43
N GLU A 27 -18.81 -9.08 0.70
CA GLU A 27 -20.20 -8.62 0.68
C GLU A 27 -20.61 -7.93 1.98
N GLU A 28 -19.82 -8.08 3.04
CA GLU A 28 -20.08 -7.42 4.32
C GLU A 28 -19.89 -5.90 4.18
N ALA A 29 -20.89 -5.14 4.63
CA ALA A 29 -20.89 -3.69 4.51
C ALA A 29 -19.71 -3.09 5.31
N PRO A 30 -18.84 -2.27 4.67
CA PRO A 30 -17.69 -1.73 5.35
C PRO A 30 -18.04 -0.52 6.21
N THR A 31 -17.25 -0.31 7.26
CA THR A 31 -17.22 0.94 8.00
C THR A 31 -16.30 1.92 7.28
N ALA A 32 -16.83 3.11 6.96
CA ALA A 32 -16.05 4.19 6.36
C ALA A 32 -15.44 5.10 7.43
N MET A 33 -14.19 5.51 7.22
CA MET A 33 -13.49 6.46 8.07
C MET A 33 -12.60 7.39 7.25
N PHE A 34 -12.36 8.60 7.73
CA PHE A 34 -11.36 9.48 7.15
C PHE A 34 -9.97 9.06 7.61
N MET A 35 -9.01 9.22 6.71
CA MET A 35 -7.59 9.17 7.01
C MET A 35 -6.97 10.48 6.56
N HIS A 36 -6.59 11.32 7.52
CA HIS A 36 -5.95 12.61 7.31
C HIS A 36 -4.43 12.46 7.14
N SER A 37 -3.72 13.58 7.03
CA SER A 37 -2.25 13.60 7.01
C SER A 37 -1.72 13.43 8.43
N GLY A 38 -0.84 12.45 8.64
CA GLY A 38 -0.29 12.08 9.94
C GLY A 38 -1.03 10.94 10.64
N ASP A 39 -2.23 10.56 10.18
CA ASP A 39 -2.98 9.45 10.79
C ASP A 39 -2.26 8.11 10.59
N ILE A 40 -2.27 7.29 11.66
CA ILE A 40 -1.68 5.96 11.69
C ILE A 40 -2.78 4.93 11.97
N MET A 41 -2.88 3.92 11.11
CA MET A 41 -3.72 2.75 11.34
C MET A 41 -2.87 1.51 11.58
N VAL A 42 -3.15 0.81 12.68
CA VAL A 42 -2.46 -0.41 13.12
C VAL A 42 -3.42 -1.59 12.95
N MET A 43 -3.17 -2.45 11.95
CA MET A 43 -3.95 -3.69 11.78
C MET A 43 -3.18 -4.89 12.34
N SER A 44 -3.70 -5.45 13.43
CA SER A 44 -3.14 -6.63 14.11
C SER A 44 -4.19 -7.74 14.30
N GLY A 45 -3.72 -8.96 14.57
CA GLY A 45 -4.58 -10.12 14.84
C GLY A 45 -5.58 -10.37 13.70
N PHE A 46 -6.86 -10.41 14.06
CA PHE A 46 -7.98 -10.68 13.14
C PHE A 46 -8.18 -9.58 12.08
N SER A 47 -7.92 -8.32 12.43
CA SER A 47 -8.18 -7.19 11.53
C SER A 47 -7.42 -7.27 10.21
N ARG A 48 -6.26 -7.93 10.17
CA ARG A 48 -5.45 -8.13 8.94
C ARG A 48 -6.11 -9.00 7.88
N LEU A 49 -7.10 -9.79 8.30
CA LEU A 49 -7.85 -10.66 7.41
C LEU A 49 -9.09 -9.97 6.83
N LEU A 50 -9.40 -8.76 7.31
CA LEU A 50 -10.55 -8.00 6.84
C LEU A 50 -10.28 -7.40 5.47
N TYR A 51 -11.29 -7.46 4.61
CA TYR A 51 -11.30 -6.71 3.37
C TYR A 51 -11.22 -5.21 3.67
N HIS A 52 -10.43 -4.48 2.91
CA HIS A 52 -10.31 -3.04 3.04
C HIS A 52 -10.01 -2.38 1.70
N ALA A 53 -10.35 -1.10 1.58
CA ALA A 53 -10.16 -0.33 0.37
C ALA A 53 -9.98 1.17 0.66
N VAL A 54 -9.38 1.88 -0.29
CA VAL A 54 -9.31 3.35 -0.30
C VAL A 54 -10.05 3.83 -1.56
N PRO A 55 -11.39 4.01 -1.52
CA PRO A 55 -12.16 4.34 -2.71
C PRO A 55 -11.90 5.76 -3.23
N ARG A 56 -11.43 6.69 -2.38
CA ARG A 56 -11.26 8.09 -2.77
C ARG A 56 -10.19 8.82 -1.98
N VAL A 57 -9.31 9.52 -2.69
CA VAL A 57 -8.53 10.64 -2.17
C VAL A 57 -9.34 11.91 -2.36
N LEU A 58 -9.44 12.71 -1.31
CA LEU A 58 -10.25 13.92 -1.25
C LEU A 58 -9.34 15.14 -1.33
N PRO A 59 -9.71 16.16 -2.13
CA PRO A 59 -9.02 17.44 -2.05
C PRO A 59 -9.20 18.03 -0.65
N ASN A 60 -8.26 18.88 -0.26
CA ASN A 60 -8.26 19.49 1.06
C ASN A 60 -9.58 20.23 1.34
N PRO A 61 -10.34 19.84 2.37
CA PRO A 61 -11.60 20.49 2.70
C PRO A 61 -11.43 21.93 3.18
N GLU A 62 -10.24 22.32 3.66
CA GLU A 62 -9.93 23.69 4.10
C GLU A 62 -9.78 24.66 2.92
N GLY A 63 -9.77 24.16 1.66
CA GLY A 63 -9.57 24.97 0.46
C GLY A 63 -8.13 25.47 0.27
N THR A 64 -7.24 25.15 1.21
CA THR A 64 -5.81 25.41 1.14
C THR A 64 -5.10 24.31 0.35
N ALA A 65 -3.93 24.63 -0.21
CA ALA A 65 -3.18 23.70 -1.05
C ALA A 65 -2.67 22.47 -0.26
N LEU A 66 -2.34 22.66 1.03
CA LEU A 66 -1.87 21.61 1.93
C LEU A 66 -2.68 21.58 3.23
N PRO A 67 -2.82 20.40 3.87
CA PRO A 67 -3.36 20.30 5.23
C PRO A 67 -2.56 21.14 6.22
N SER A 68 -3.25 21.83 7.13
CA SER A 68 -2.64 22.70 8.15
C SER A 68 -1.52 22.04 8.99
N CYS A 69 -1.58 20.73 9.23
CA CYS A 69 -0.52 20.00 9.95
C CYS A 69 0.82 19.90 9.19
N LEU A 70 0.83 20.14 7.87
CA LEU A 70 2.05 20.17 7.05
C LEU A 70 2.65 21.58 6.91
N ASP A 71 1.92 22.62 7.27
CA ASP A 71 2.42 24.01 7.26
C ASP A 71 3.21 24.35 8.53
N GLN A 72 3.26 23.44 9.50
CA GLN A 72 3.95 23.67 10.76
C GLN A 72 5.46 23.42 10.60
N ALA A 73 6.26 24.49 10.72
CA ALA A 73 7.72 24.38 10.69
C ALA A 73 8.24 23.50 11.83
N LEU A 74 9.15 22.58 11.50
CA LEU A 74 9.90 21.80 12.50
C LEU A 74 10.65 22.74 13.44
N SER A 75 10.60 22.44 14.75
CA SER A 75 11.40 23.18 15.74
C SER A 75 12.88 23.13 15.37
N SER A 76 13.56 24.27 15.44
CA SER A 76 14.98 24.40 15.10
C SER A 76 15.92 23.61 16.02
N ALA A 77 15.43 23.17 17.18
CA ALA A 77 16.16 22.34 18.13
C ALA A 77 15.62 20.90 18.09
N LEU A 78 16.20 20.07 17.22
CA LEU A 78 15.95 18.64 17.25
C LEU A 78 16.72 18.00 18.42
N PRO A 79 16.14 17.01 19.12
CA PRO A 79 16.83 16.33 20.21
C PRO A 79 18.07 15.58 19.69
N VAL A 80 19.09 15.46 20.55
CA VAL A 80 20.30 14.68 20.25
C VAL A 80 19.90 13.23 19.96
N GLY A 81 20.34 12.69 18.82
CA GLY A 81 19.96 11.35 18.35
C GLY A 81 18.65 11.29 17.57
N SER A 82 18.09 12.43 17.17
CA SER A 82 16.96 12.49 16.23
C SER A 82 17.30 11.77 14.92
N VAL A 83 16.39 10.92 14.47
CA VAL A 83 16.41 10.33 13.11
C VAL A 83 15.81 11.27 12.06
N ILE A 84 15.13 12.33 12.50
CA ILE A 84 14.58 13.38 11.64
C ILE A 84 15.70 14.39 11.38
N GLU A 85 15.83 14.81 10.12
CA GLU A 85 16.73 15.85 9.67
C GLU A 85 15.92 17.00 9.04
N GLN A 86 16.49 18.20 9.04
CA GLN A 86 15.87 19.34 8.35
C GLN A 86 16.07 19.19 6.84
N SER A 87 14.98 19.33 6.08
CA SER A 87 15.05 19.45 4.63
C SER A 87 15.40 20.89 4.24
N SER A 88 16.06 21.05 3.08
CA SER A 88 16.20 22.37 2.45
C SER A 88 14.82 22.94 2.06
N ASP A 89 14.72 24.25 1.89
CA ASP A 89 13.50 24.89 1.41
C ASP A 89 13.19 24.43 -0.02
N GLU A 90 14.21 24.20 -0.86
CA GLU A 90 14.06 23.72 -2.23
C GLU A 90 13.42 22.33 -2.29
N ASP A 91 13.91 21.39 -1.46
CA ASP A 91 13.35 20.04 -1.36
C ASP A 91 11.92 20.07 -0.83
N TRP A 92 11.65 20.94 0.16
CA TRP A 92 10.31 21.11 0.69
C TRP A 92 9.35 21.65 -0.36
N GLN A 93 9.74 22.61 -1.21
CA GLN A 93 8.87 23.11 -2.29
C GLN A 93 8.47 22.00 -3.28
N VAL A 94 9.39 21.08 -3.60
CA VAL A 94 9.09 19.92 -4.44
C VAL A 94 8.07 19.01 -3.76
N CYS A 95 8.30 18.69 -2.48
CA CYS A 95 7.41 17.85 -1.68
C CYS A 95 6.02 18.48 -1.52
N ALA A 96 5.98 19.75 -1.14
CA ALA A 96 4.78 20.55 -0.97
C ALA A 96 3.94 20.53 -2.26
N LYS A 97 4.54 20.87 -3.40
CA LYS A 97 3.85 20.86 -4.70
C LYS A 97 3.29 19.49 -5.04
N TYR A 98 4.03 18.41 -4.77
CA TYR A 98 3.55 17.05 -5.00
C TYR A 98 2.34 16.72 -4.11
N LEU A 99 2.38 17.08 -2.83
CA LEU A 99 1.33 16.78 -1.84
C LEU A 99 0.03 17.59 -2.03
N GLN A 100 0.04 18.66 -2.84
CA GLN A 100 -1.17 19.45 -3.15
C GLN A 100 -2.25 18.63 -3.86
N SER A 101 -1.86 17.60 -4.61
CA SER A 101 -2.78 16.76 -5.38
C SER A 101 -2.56 15.27 -5.17
N SER A 102 -1.81 14.88 -4.14
CA SER A 102 -1.45 13.48 -3.90
C SER A 102 -1.55 13.10 -2.43
N ARG A 103 -1.56 11.79 -2.21
CA ARG A 103 -1.47 11.17 -0.89
C ARG A 103 -0.40 10.09 -0.95
N ILE A 104 0.51 10.12 0.01
CA ILE A 104 1.51 9.06 0.19
C ILE A 104 1.00 8.12 1.28
N ASN A 105 1.02 6.81 1.00
CA ASN A 105 0.77 5.79 2.00
C ASN A 105 2.02 4.93 2.18
N MET A 106 2.47 4.80 3.43
CA MET A 106 3.52 3.87 3.80
C MET A 106 2.90 2.69 4.54
N THR A 107 3.27 1.48 4.13
CA THR A 107 2.83 0.23 4.75
C THR A 107 4.04 -0.56 5.23
N ILE A 108 4.16 -0.77 6.54
CA ILE A 108 5.30 -1.50 7.14
C ILE A 108 4.82 -2.87 7.64
N ARG A 109 5.59 -3.93 7.37
CA ARG A 109 5.28 -5.31 7.78
C ARG A 109 6.55 -6.07 8.20
N GLN A 110 6.50 -6.75 9.34
CA GLN A 110 7.48 -7.77 9.70
C GLN A 110 7.10 -9.10 9.04
N VAL A 111 7.91 -9.57 8.09
CA VAL A 111 7.60 -10.76 7.28
C VAL A 111 8.15 -12.07 7.84
N LEU A 112 9.21 -11.99 8.65
CA LEU A 112 9.85 -13.13 9.31
C LEU A 112 9.73 -13.01 10.82
N ALA A 113 9.61 -14.15 11.52
CA ALA A 113 9.72 -14.16 12.97
C ALA A 113 11.16 -13.83 13.41
N GLU A 114 11.32 -13.43 14.67
CA GLU A 114 12.64 -13.16 15.23
C GLU A 114 13.56 -14.39 15.09
N GLY A 115 14.79 -14.17 14.62
CA GLY A 115 15.76 -15.24 14.36
C GLY A 115 15.53 -16.05 13.08
N GLN A 116 14.41 -15.89 12.37
CA GLN A 116 14.20 -16.57 11.08
C GLN A 116 14.90 -15.84 9.92
N LYS A 117 15.31 -16.61 8.92
CA LYS A 117 15.88 -16.13 7.66
C LYS A 117 15.05 -16.63 6.48
N PHE A 118 15.14 -15.95 5.35
CA PHE A 118 14.60 -16.48 4.11
C PHE A 118 15.33 -17.78 3.73
N PRO A 119 14.65 -18.75 3.10
CA PRO A 119 15.30 -19.94 2.57
C PRO A 119 16.41 -19.54 1.61
N GLU A 120 17.59 -20.16 1.75
CA GLU A 120 18.64 -20.05 0.74
C GLU A 120 18.22 -20.89 -0.47
N GLU A 121 18.33 -20.34 -1.69
CA GLU A 121 18.10 -21.14 -2.89
C GLU A 121 19.16 -22.23 -2.96
N SER A 122 18.75 -23.48 -2.76
CA SER A 122 19.61 -24.62 -3.01
C SER A 122 19.83 -24.69 -4.52
N GLY A 123 21.01 -24.22 -4.97
CA GLY A 123 21.51 -24.49 -6.30
C GLY A 123 21.67 -26.00 -6.47
N THR A 124 20.61 -26.69 -6.86
CA THR A 124 20.75 -27.96 -7.55
C THR A 124 21.39 -27.66 -8.90
N ASN A 125 22.72 -27.69 -8.93
CA ASN A 125 23.46 -28.22 -10.07
C ASN A 125 23.09 -29.71 -10.19
N GLY A 126 21.84 -29.98 -10.58
CA GLY A 126 21.55 -31.18 -11.33
C GLY A 126 21.96 -30.87 -12.75
N GLU A 127 22.91 -31.63 -13.29
CA GLU A 127 23.13 -31.73 -14.73
C GLU A 127 21.80 -32.18 -15.38
N GLY A 128 20.95 -31.21 -15.67
CA GLY A 128 19.72 -31.35 -16.43
C GLY A 128 19.98 -30.71 -17.78
N GLN A 129 20.05 -31.55 -18.81
CA GLN A 129 20.20 -31.18 -20.21
C GLN A 129 19.37 -29.94 -20.57
N ALA A 130 20.02 -28.98 -21.24
CA ALA A 130 19.38 -27.81 -21.83
C ALA A 130 18.22 -28.24 -22.74
N PRO A 131 16.99 -27.74 -22.56
CA PRO A 131 15.99 -27.78 -23.60
C PRO A 131 16.38 -26.78 -24.68
N SER A 132 16.51 -27.30 -25.90
CA SER A 132 16.80 -26.58 -27.14
C SER A 132 15.94 -25.33 -27.34
N GLU A 133 16.59 -24.26 -27.79
CA GLU A 133 15.98 -23.07 -28.37
C GLU A 133 15.07 -23.47 -29.55
N ASP A 134 13.76 -23.40 -29.36
CA ASP A 134 12.79 -22.94 -30.36
C ASP A 134 11.37 -23.19 -29.84
N SER A 135 10.65 -22.12 -29.48
CA SER A 135 9.19 -22.12 -29.46
C SER A 135 8.68 -20.68 -29.36
N HIS A 136 8.45 -20.08 -30.53
CA HIS A 136 7.63 -18.89 -30.69
C HIS A 136 6.25 -19.09 -30.03
N HIS A 137 5.91 -18.28 -29.03
CA HIS A 137 4.56 -18.24 -28.47
C HIS A 137 3.61 -17.53 -29.43
N GLN A 138 2.81 -18.33 -30.14
CA GLN A 138 1.67 -17.87 -30.93
C GLN A 138 0.48 -17.59 -30.01
N GLU A 139 0.02 -16.35 -30.04
CA GLU A 139 -1.18 -15.84 -29.40
C GLU A 139 -2.43 -16.56 -29.93
N ASN A 140 -3.20 -17.22 -29.04
CA ASN A 140 -4.49 -17.81 -29.41
C ASN A 140 -5.62 -17.14 -28.65
N SER A 141 -6.01 -15.97 -29.14
CA SER A 141 -7.27 -15.30 -28.81
C SER A 141 -8.45 -16.09 -29.38
N ARG A 142 -9.18 -16.86 -28.55
CA ARG A 142 -10.43 -17.50 -28.96
C ARG A 142 -11.63 -16.90 -28.24
N ALA A 143 -12.16 -15.83 -28.83
CA ALA A 143 -13.47 -15.28 -28.50
C ALA A 143 -14.58 -16.34 -28.72
N LYS A 144 -15.33 -16.68 -27.67
CA LYS A 144 -16.55 -17.49 -27.77
C LYS A 144 -17.74 -16.56 -28.09
N ARG A 145 -18.10 -16.48 -29.37
CA ARG A 145 -19.38 -15.90 -29.82
C ARG A 145 -20.47 -16.98 -29.72
N HIS A 146 -21.49 -16.72 -28.91
CA HIS A 146 -22.67 -17.56 -28.77
C HIS A 146 -23.56 -17.41 -30.01
N LYS A 147 -24.00 -18.53 -30.59
CA LYS A 147 -24.93 -18.59 -31.73
C LYS A 147 -26.25 -19.15 -31.20
N PRO A 148 -27.41 -18.52 -31.43
CA PRO A 148 -28.69 -19.09 -31.04
C PRO A 148 -29.24 -20.00 -32.16
N SER A 149 -29.80 -21.15 -31.76
CA SER A 149 -30.80 -21.93 -32.49
C SER A 149 -31.68 -22.57 -31.42
N THR A 150 -33.01 -22.55 -31.51
CA THR A 150 -33.77 -23.41 -32.43
C THR A 150 -35.18 -22.90 -32.69
N ASP A 151 -35.65 -23.18 -33.91
CA ASP A 151 -37.06 -23.14 -34.35
C ASP A 151 -37.99 -24.04 -33.53
N SER A 152 -39.23 -23.56 -33.35
CA SER A 152 -40.49 -24.29 -33.60
C SER A 152 -41.59 -23.27 -33.86
#